data_AF-A0A317X1X5-F1
#
_entry.id   AF-A0A317X1X5-F1
#
_cell.length_a   1.000
_cell.length_b   1.000
_cell.length_c   1.000
_cell.angle_alpha   90.00
_cell.angle_beta   90.00
_cell.angle_gamma   90.00
#
_symmetry.space_group_name_H-M   'P 1'
#
loop_
_entity.id
_entity.type
_entity.pdbx_description
1 polymer ?
#
loop_
_entity_poly.entity_id
_entity_poly.type
_entity_poly.pdbx_seq_one_letter_code
_entity_poly.pdbx_strand_id
1 'polypeptide(L)'
;PWCRRCCQAAALKTVGPSHTIGNVGRPYWLCTRCRKFFHFADLRGIQPTNPHCDCPEWNYWGRKFKPSRLQITGPWGIKRGALFYSCAMGKCGYWEEKYDEEGNQ
;
A
#
# COMPACT_ATOMS: atom_id res chain seq x y z
N PRO A 1 -12.87 -1.17 -6.64
CA PRO A 1 -11.57 -0.77 -7.22
C PRO A 1 -10.96 -1.85 -8.15
N TRP A 2 -10.13 -1.43 -9.11
CA TRP A 2 -9.58 -2.27 -10.18
C TRP A 2 -8.10 -2.58 -9.95
N CYS A 3 -7.72 -3.86 -10.04
CA CYS A 3 -6.34 -4.31 -9.90
C CYS A 3 -5.42 -3.54 -10.84
N ARG A 4 -4.41 -2.86 -10.31
CA ARG A 4 -3.52 -2.05 -11.15
C ARG A 4 -2.55 -2.85 -12.00
N ARG A 5 -2.45 -4.16 -11.76
CA ARG A 5 -1.64 -5.07 -12.57
C ARG A 5 -2.42 -5.68 -13.74
N CYS A 6 -3.67 -6.08 -13.53
CA CYS A 6 -4.46 -6.81 -14.54
C CYS A 6 -5.83 -6.20 -14.88
N CYS A 7 -6.13 -5.04 -14.30
CA CYS A 7 -7.40 -4.30 -14.45
C CYS A 7 -8.67 -5.08 -14.10
N GLN A 8 -8.57 -6.22 -13.42
CA GLN A 8 -9.71 -6.98 -12.95
C GLN A 8 -10.24 -6.48 -11.61
N ALA A 9 -11.48 -6.83 -11.29
CA ALA A 9 -12.11 -6.47 -10.03
C ALA A 9 -11.27 -6.93 -8.80
N ALA A 10 -11.38 -6.17 -7.72
CA ALA A 10 -10.85 -6.55 -6.42
C ALA A 10 -12.00 -6.84 -5.45
N ALA A 11 -11.81 -7.84 -4.60
CA ALA A 11 -12.69 -8.13 -3.49
C ALA A 11 -12.20 -7.41 -2.23
N LEU A 12 -13.13 -6.89 -1.43
CA LEU A 12 -12.85 -6.39 -0.10
C LEU A 12 -12.71 -7.57 0.86
N LYS A 13 -11.67 -7.56 1.67
CA LYS A 13 -11.43 -8.55 2.73
C LYS A 13 -10.97 -7.85 4.00
N THR A 14 -10.99 -8.58 5.10
CA THR A 14 -10.52 -8.09 6.40
C THR A 14 -9.36 -8.96 6.86
N VAL A 15 -8.31 -8.34 7.40
CA VAL A 15 -7.17 -9.08 7.96
C VAL A 15 -7.63 -9.85 9.19
N GLY A 16 -7.40 -11.16 9.17
CA GLY A 16 -7.79 -12.07 10.25
C GLY A 16 -6.97 -11.90 11.53
N PRO A 17 -7.39 -12.55 12.63
CA PRO A 17 -6.81 -12.38 13.96
C PRO A 17 -5.40 -12.95 14.11
N SER A 18 -4.97 -13.84 13.22
CA SER A 18 -3.63 -14.45 13.26
C SER A 18 -2.48 -13.51 12.87
N HIS A 19 -2.76 -12.26 12.49
CA HIS A 19 -1.76 -11.34 11.98
C HIS A 19 -1.13 -10.48 13.09
N THR A 20 0.08 -10.80 13.53
CA THR A 20 0.69 -10.25 14.77
C THR A 20 1.37 -8.87 14.65
N ILE A 21 1.20 -8.18 13.53
CA ILE A 21 1.98 -6.97 13.19
C ILE A 21 1.11 -5.69 13.29
N GLY A 22 -0.08 -5.75 13.90
CA GLY A 22 -0.95 -4.55 14.01
C GLY A 22 -1.77 -4.25 12.76
N ASN A 23 -1.96 -5.24 11.89
CA ASN A 23 -2.86 -5.17 10.75
C ASN A 23 -4.23 -5.83 11.00
N VAL A 24 -4.43 -6.49 12.15
CA VAL A 24 -5.69 -7.19 12.48
C VAL A 24 -6.88 -6.25 12.32
N GLY A 25 -7.96 -6.76 11.72
CA GLY A 25 -9.20 -6.01 11.53
C GLY A 25 -9.16 -4.98 10.41
N ARG A 26 -8.00 -4.71 9.80
CA ARG A 26 -7.90 -3.73 8.71
C ARG A 26 -8.55 -4.27 7.43
N PRO A 27 -9.36 -3.46 6.74
CA PRO A 27 -9.91 -3.84 5.45
C PRO A 27 -8.85 -3.69 4.35
N TYR A 28 -8.82 -4.61 3.39
CA TYR A 28 -7.90 -4.59 2.27
C TYR A 28 -8.52 -5.08 0.97
N TRP A 29 -8.00 -4.57 -0.15
CA TRP A 29 -8.39 -5.00 -1.48
C TRP A 29 -7.49 -6.13 -1.98
N LEU A 30 -8.10 -7.25 -2.35
CA LEU A 30 -7.43 -8.40 -2.97
C LEU A 30 -7.91 -8.54 -4.42
N CYS A 31 -6.98 -8.59 -5.38
CA CYS A 31 -7.37 -8.87 -6.76
C CYS A 31 -7.92 -10.30 -6.89
N THR A 32 -9.09 -10.45 -7.52
CA THR A 32 -9.71 -11.78 -7.71
C THR A 32 -8.93 -12.66 -8.68
N ARG A 33 -8.36 -12.08 -9.75
CA ARG A 33 -7.54 -12.78 -10.75
C ARG A 33 -6.11 -13.03 -10.30
N CYS A 34 -5.38 -12.00 -9.87
CA CYS A 34 -3.98 -12.15 -9.46
C CYS A 34 -3.82 -12.83 -8.09
N ARG A 35 -4.90 -12.89 -7.28
CA ARG A 35 -4.87 -13.39 -5.89
C ARG A 35 -3.84 -12.69 -5.00
N LYS A 36 -3.49 -11.44 -5.37
CA LYS A 36 -2.49 -10.63 -4.68
C LYS A 36 -3.13 -9.47 -3.94
N PHE A 37 -2.59 -9.18 -2.76
CA PHE A 37 -2.87 -7.95 -2.03
C PHE A 37 -2.52 -6.74 -2.89
N PHE A 38 -3.33 -5.71 -2.77
CA PHE A 38 -3.20 -4.49 -3.55
C PHE A 38 -2.88 -3.31 -2.63
N HIS A 39 -3.79 -2.98 -1.71
CA HIS A 39 -3.62 -2.00 -0.65
C HIS A 39 -4.70 -2.15 0.42
N PHE A 40 -4.48 -1.54 1.58
CA PHE A 40 -5.52 -1.36 2.60
C PHE A 40 -6.58 -0.37 2.11
N ALA A 41 -7.84 -0.66 2.44
CA ALA A 41 -9.00 0.16 2.08
C ALA A 41 -9.26 1.31 3.07
N ASP A 42 -8.50 1.37 4.17
CA ASP A 42 -8.58 2.42 5.17
C ASP A 42 -7.64 3.61 4.85
N LEU A 43 -7.65 4.59 5.75
CA LEU A 43 -6.82 5.80 5.65
C LEU A 43 -5.31 5.51 5.65
N ARG A 44 -4.90 4.33 6.12
CA ARG A 44 -3.51 3.86 6.13
C ARG A 44 -3.16 3.01 4.90
N GLY A 45 -3.85 3.26 3.79
CA GLY A 45 -3.67 2.62 2.50
C GLY A 45 -3.10 3.59 1.46
N ILE A 46 -3.86 3.82 0.39
CA ILE A 46 -3.47 4.75 -0.68
C ILE A 46 -4.36 5.96 -0.59
N GLN A 47 -3.73 7.11 -0.40
CA GLN A 47 -4.41 8.38 -0.32
C GLN A 47 -3.85 9.35 -1.37
N PRO A 48 -4.68 10.27 -1.91
CA PRO A 48 -4.21 11.32 -2.80
C PRO A 48 -3.14 12.23 -2.18
N THR A 49 -3.10 12.31 -0.85
CA THR A 49 -2.15 13.11 -0.07
C THR A 49 -0.83 12.37 0.22
N ASN A 50 -0.71 11.09 -0.14
CA ASN A 50 0.54 10.37 0.00
C ASN A 50 1.59 10.94 -0.98
N PRO A 51 2.89 10.88 -0.64
CA PRO A 51 3.95 11.28 -1.56
C PRO A 51 3.92 10.44 -2.84
N HIS A 52 4.33 11.07 -3.95
CA HIS A 52 4.41 10.39 -5.23
C HIS A 52 5.62 9.46 -5.28
N CYS A 53 5.44 8.27 -5.84
CA CYS A 53 6.54 7.36 -6.13
C CYS A 53 7.21 7.67 -7.48
N ASP A 54 8.35 7.03 -7.73
CA ASP A 54 9.15 7.22 -8.96
C ASP A 54 8.60 6.50 -10.21
N CYS A 55 7.36 6.04 -10.20
CA CYS A 55 6.77 5.52 -11.43
C CYS A 55 6.69 6.63 -12.49
N PRO A 56 6.74 6.27 -13.79
CA PRO A 56 6.41 7.20 -14.85
C PRO A 56 5.06 7.86 -14.60
N GLU A 57 4.92 9.12 -15.00
CA GLU A 57 3.68 9.87 -14.79
C GLU A 57 2.48 9.13 -15.38
N TRP A 58 2.67 8.49 -16.53
CA TRP A 58 1.67 7.67 -17.19
C TRP A 58 1.94 6.19 -16.96
N ASN A 59 0.93 5.43 -16.53
CA ASN A 59 1.02 3.97 -16.54
C ASN A 59 0.70 3.40 -17.94
N TYR A 60 0.93 2.08 -18.12
CA TYR A 60 0.68 1.35 -19.39
C TYR A 60 -0.74 1.51 -19.96
N TRP A 61 -1.69 2.01 -19.16
CA TRP A 61 -3.08 2.25 -19.53
C TRP A 61 -3.38 3.72 -19.84
N GLY A 62 -2.35 4.56 -20.00
CA GLY A 62 -2.51 5.98 -20.30
C GLY A 62 -3.17 6.76 -19.17
N ARG A 63 -2.94 6.41 -17.90
CA ARG A 63 -3.43 7.18 -16.75
C ARG A 63 -2.30 7.84 -15.98
N LYS A 64 -2.46 9.14 -15.68
CA LYS A 64 -1.60 9.88 -14.76
C LYS A 64 -1.68 9.26 -13.36
N PHE A 65 -0.61 8.60 -12.90
CA PHE A 65 -0.70 7.74 -11.73
C PHE A 65 0.65 7.43 -11.07
N LYS A 66 0.98 8.14 -9.99
CA LYS A 66 2.19 7.92 -9.17
C LYS A 66 1.94 7.63 -7.67
N PRO A 67 0.89 6.91 -7.24
CA PRO A 67 0.65 6.80 -5.81
C PRO A 67 1.64 5.87 -5.13
N SER A 68 2.04 6.29 -3.94
CA SER A 68 2.55 5.40 -2.91
C SER A 68 1.40 4.88 -2.02
N ARG A 69 1.66 3.79 -1.32
CA ARG A 69 0.79 3.24 -0.28
C ARG A 69 1.52 3.28 1.05
N LEU A 70 0.80 3.63 2.11
CA LEU A 70 1.29 3.53 3.47
C LEU A 70 1.25 2.08 3.93
N GLN A 71 2.32 1.62 4.57
CA GLN A 71 2.48 0.28 5.12
C GLN A 71 3.20 0.35 6.47
N ILE A 72 3.23 -0.79 7.14
CA ILE A 72 3.97 -1.00 8.39
C ILE A 72 5.07 -2.03 8.16
N THR A 73 6.23 -1.83 8.80
CA THR A 73 7.34 -2.76 8.73
C THR A 73 6.98 -4.10 9.38
N GLY A 74 7.56 -5.18 8.84
CA GLY A 74 7.40 -6.53 9.36
C GLY A 74 8.14 -6.75 10.68
N PRO A 75 8.01 -7.95 11.28
CA PRO A 75 8.63 -8.31 12.56
C PRO A 75 10.16 -8.37 12.48
N TRP A 76 10.70 -8.49 11.27
CA TRP A 76 12.13 -8.57 10.99
C TRP A 76 12.73 -7.25 10.50
N GLY A 77 11.95 -6.17 10.48
CA GLY A 77 12.45 -4.84 10.11
C GLY A 77 13.26 -4.21 11.25
N ILE A 78 14.19 -3.31 10.90
CA ILE A 78 15.05 -2.57 11.86
C ILE A 78 14.20 -1.85 12.93
N LYS A 79 13.07 -1.26 12.53
CA LYS A 79 12.09 -0.63 13.41
C LYS A 79 10.75 -1.35 13.24
N ARG A 80 10.38 -2.25 14.15
CA ARG A 80 9.15 -3.07 14.03
C ARG A 80 7.89 -2.21 14.17
N GLY A 81 6.93 -2.40 13.27
CA GLY A 81 5.63 -1.70 13.29
C GLY A 81 5.66 -0.27 12.77
N ALA A 82 6.84 0.22 12.42
CA ALA A 82 7.08 1.57 11.93
C ALA A 82 6.40 1.82 10.56
N LEU A 83 5.91 3.04 10.36
CA LEU A 83 5.21 3.41 9.14
C LEU A 83 6.18 3.81 8.01
N PHE A 84 5.84 3.40 6.78
CA PHE A 84 6.57 3.78 5.57
C PHE A 84 5.67 3.81 4.33
N TYR A 85 5.98 4.70 3.39
CA TYR A 85 5.39 4.71 2.06
C TYR A 85 6.17 3.80 1.12
N SER A 86 5.46 3.10 0.23
CA SER A 86 6.09 2.33 -0.84
C SER A 86 5.33 2.46 -2.15
N CYS A 87 5.98 2.16 -3.27
CA CYS A 87 5.33 2.16 -4.58
C CYS A 87 4.05 1.31 -4.57
N ALA A 88 2.89 1.92 -4.82
CA ALA A 88 1.63 1.20 -4.76
C ALA A 88 1.45 0.20 -5.92
N MET A 89 2.26 0.35 -6.97
CA MET A 89 2.36 -0.58 -8.11
C MET A 89 3.38 -1.70 -7.88
N GLY A 90 4.33 -1.50 -6.96
CA GLY A 90 5.48 -2.39 -6.78
C GLY A 90 6.41 -2.44 -8.00
N LYS A 91 6.59 -1.31 -8.72
CA LYS A 91 7.36 -1.26 -9.98
C LYS A 91 8.67 -0.47 -9.88
N CYS A 92 8.72 0.62 -9.13
CA CYS A 92 9.87 1.54 -9.13
C CYS A 92 10.76 1.46 -7.88
N GLY A 93 10.48 0.55 -6.95
CA GLY A 93 11.29 0.41 -5.71
C GLY A 93 11.13 1.53 -4.68
N TYR A 94 10.42 2.62 -5.00
CA TYR A 94 10.17 3.75 -4.08
C TYR A 94 9.80 3.30 -2.67
N TRP A 95 10.48 3.92 -1.70
CA TRP A 95 10.35 3.71 -0.28
C TRP A 95 10.70 5.00 0.48
N GLU A 96 9.91 5.37 1.48
CA GLU A 96 10.13 6.55 2.31
C GLU A 96 9.55 6.30 3.72
N GLU A 97 10.27 6.64 4.78
CA GLU A 97 9.72 6.57 6.14
C GLU A 97 8.62 7.62 6.34
N LYS A 98 7.57 7.28 7.10
CA LYS A 98 6.55 8.26 7.49
C LYS A 98 6.83 8.73 8.90
N TYR A 99 6.99 10.03 9.06
CA TYR A 99 7.06 10.70 10.36
C TYR A 99 5.78 11.49 10.64
N ASP A 100 5.45 11.68 11.92
CA ASP A 100 4.48 12.66 12.39
C ASP A 100 5.10 14.08 12.43
N GLU A 101 4.33 15.07 12.90
CA GLU A 101 4.77 16.48 12.92
C GLU A 101 5.90 16.70 13.92
N GLU A 102 5.98 15.86 14.95
CA GLU A 102 7.00 15.85 15.99
C GLU A 102 8.26 15.05 15.61
N GLY A 103 8.26 14.39 14.44
CA GLY A 103 9.38 13.59 13.95
C GLY A 103 9.44 12.16 14.49
N ASN A 104 8.36 11.64 15.09
CA ASN A 104 8.23 10.25 15.49
C ASN A 104 7.68 9.37 14.36
N GLN A 105 7.92 8.06 14.45
CA GLN A 105 7.58 7.07 13.41
C GLN A 105 6.54 6.05 13.88
#